data_AF-A0A7J7LCK8-F1
#
_entry.id   AF-A0A7J7LCK8-F1
#
_cell.length_a   1.000
_cell.length_b   1.000
_cell.length_c   1.000
_cell.angle_alpha   90.00
_cell.angle_beta   90.00
_cell.angle_gamma   90.00
#
_symmetry.space_group_name_H-M   'P 1'
#
loop_
_entity.id
_entity.type
_entity.pdbx_description
1 polymer ?
#
loop_
_entity_poly.entity_id
_entity_poly.type
_entity_poly.pdbx_seq_one_letter_code
_entity_poly.pdbx_strand_id
1 'polypeptide(L)' 'MDAQRALLDELMGAARNLTDEEKKGFREVCWDDRDVCGSYMVRFCPHDLFVNTKSDLGPCPRIHDQKLKER' A
#
# COMPACT_ATOMS: atom_id res chain seq x y z
N MET A 1 1.56 18.92 15.68
CA MET A 1 2.12 17.68 16.25
C MET A 1 2.38 16.62 15.18
N ASP A 2 1.65 16.61 14.06
CA ASP A 2 1.79 15.58 13.01
C ASP A 2 3.02 15.73 12.10
N ALA A 3 3.50 16.96 11.86
CA ALA A 3 4.68 17.20 11.03
C ALA A 3 5.97 16.57 11.62
N GLN A 4 6.11 16.61 12.95
CA GLN A 4 7.25 16.01 13.63
C GLN A 4 7.17 14.46 13.61
N ARG A 5 5.96 13.91 13.65
CA ARG A 5 5.74 12.46 13.54
C ARG A 5 6.11 11.93 12.14
N ALA A 6 5.78 12.68 11.10
CA ALA A 6 6.13 12.39 9.71
C ALA A 6 7.65 12.45 9.49
N LEU A 7 8.35 13.47 10.01
CA LEU A 7 9.81 13.56 9.91
C LEU A 7 10.52 12.39 10.59
N LEU A 8 10.01 11.96 11.75
CA LEU A 8 10.51 10.77 12.45
C LEU A 8 10.18 9.47 11.69
N ASP A 9 9.16 9.42 10.83
CA ASP A 9 8.81 8.22 10.02
C ASP A 9 9.81 8.07 8.88
N GLU A 10 10.18 9.18 8.25
CA GLU A 10 11.21 9.23 7.23
C GLU A 10 12.59 8.85 7.78
N LEU A 11 12.92 9.30 9.00
CA LEU A 11 14.25 9.10 9.58
C LEU A 11 14.46 7.69 10.18
N MET A 12 13.42 7.09 10.78
CA MET A 12 13.54 5.81 11.52
C MET A 12 12.69 4.67 10.95
N GLY A 13 11.95 4.93 9.86
CA GLY A 13 11.07 3.96 9.22
C GLY A 13 9.70 3.82 9.90
N ALA A 14 8.66 3.64 9.10
CA ALA A 14 7.27 3.47 9.57
C ALA A 14 7.05 2.26 10.49
N ALA A 15 8.02 1.34 10.57
CA ALA A 15 7.98 0.14 11.41
C ALA A 15 8.39 0.37 12.87
N ARG A 16 8.72 1.60 13.27
CA ARG A 16 9.15 1.94 14.65
C ARG A 16 8.13 1.64 15.75
N ASN A 17 6.83 1.63 15.40
CA ASN A 17 5.74 1.34 16.34
C ASN A 17 5.24 -0.11 16.26
N LEU A 18 5.82 -0.93 15.37
CA LEU A 18 5.41 -2.33 15.24
C LEU A 18 6.09 -3.14 16.34
N THR A 19 5.28 -3.79 17.16
CA THR A 19 5.74 -4.81 18.11
C THR A 19 6.39 -5.97 17.34
N ASP A 20 7.32 -6.70 17.96
CA ASP A 20 7.99 -7.85 17.32
C ASP A 20 7.01 -8.95 16.88
N GLU A 21 5.81 -8.98 17.44
CA GLU A 21 4.70 -9.85 17.05
C GLU A 21 4.03 -9.39 15.74
N GLU A 22 3.84 -8.08 15.54
CA GLU A 22 3.33 -7.53 14.28
C GLU A 22 4.34 -7.64 13.13
N LYS A 23 5.65 -7.54 13.45
CA LYS A 23 6.73 -7.81 12.47
C LYS A 23 6.76 -9.28 12.02
N LYS A 24 6.39 -10.23 12.89
CA LYS A 24 6.30 -11.66 12.57
C LYS A 24 5.07 -12.03 11.75
N GLY A 25 3.97 -11.29 11.92
CA GLY A 25 2.75 -11.41 11.11
C GLY A 25 2.83 -10.70 9.76
N PHE A 26 3.78 -9.75 9.61
CA PHE A 26 4.14 -9.12 8.35
C PHE A 26 4.80 -10.15 7.43
N ARG A 27 3.98 -10.97 6.77
CA ARG A 27 4.41 -11.60 5.52
C ARG A 27 4.83 -10.45 4.60
N GLU A 28 6.09 -10.43 4.18
CA GLU A 28 6.54 -9.53 3.12
C GLU A 28 5.63 -9.77 1.92
N VAL A 29 4.65 -8.88 1.73
CA VAL A 29 3.76 -8.93 0.59
C VAL A 29 4.65 -8.85 -0.63
N CYS A 30 4.68 -9.93 -1.39
CA CYS A 30 5.46 -10.03 -2.60
C CYS A 30 4.59 -9.57 -3.76
N TRP A 31 5.23 -9.09 -4.83
CA TRP A 31 4.52 -8.68 -6.04
C TRP A 31 3.72 -9.81 -6.71
N ASP A 32 4.04 -11.07 -6.39
CA ASP A 32 3.36 -12.27 -6.90
C ASP A 32 2.15 -12.69 -6.03
N ASP A 33 1.90 -12.02 -4.90
CA ASP A 33 0.76 -12.35 -4.05
C ASP A 33 -0.56 -12.02 -4.75
N ARG A 34 -1.53 -12.95 -4.68
CA ARG A 34 -2.86 -12.80 -5.30
C ARG A 34 -3.67 -11.64 -4.72
N ASP A 35 -3.29 -11.18 -3.54
CA ASP A 35 -3.88 -10.03 -2.85
C ASP A 35 -3.42 -8.70 -3.45
N VAL A 36 -2.31 -8.68 -4.21
CA VAL A 36 -1.81 -7.48 -4.89
C VAL A 36 -2.55 -7.24 -6.19
N CYS A 37 -2.86 -5.98 -6.47
CA CYS A 37 -3.55 -5.62 -7.70
C CYS A 37 -2.58 -5.64 -8.88
N GLY A 38 -2.60 -6.71 -9.68
CA GLY A 38 -1.78 -6.79 -10.90
C GLY A 38 -2.01 -5.62 -11.87
N SER A 39 -3.25 -5.15 -12.02
CA SER A 39 -3.55 -3.96 -12.85
C SER A 39 -2.87 -2.70 -12.30
N TYR A 40 -2.84 -2.54 -10.98
CA TYR A 40 -2.10 -1.45 -10.34
C TYR A 40 -0.62 -1.60 -10.62
N MET A 41 -0.03 -2.80 -10.46
CA MET A 41 1.40 -3.04 -10.70
C MET A 41 1.87 -2.67 -12.10
N VAL A 42 1.08 -2.98 -13.15
CA VAL A 42 1.47 -2.70 -14.53
C VAL A 42 1.45 -1.20 -14.82
N ARG A 43 0.32 -0.52 -14.58
CA ARG A 43 0.20 0.94 -14.76
C ARG A 43 -0.83 1.54 -13.82
N PHE A 44 -2.11 1.21 -14.03
CA PHE A 44 -3.24 1.81 -13.32
C PHE A 44 -4.33 0.77 -13.05
N CYS A 45 -4.92 0.83 -11.86
CA CYS A 45 -6.10 0.05 -11.54
C CYS A 45 -7.37 0.77 -12.03
N PRO A 46 -8.29 0.09 -12.74
CA PRO A 46 -9.55 0.70 -13.18
C PRO A 46 -10.40 1.28 -12.04
N HIS A 47 -10.34 0.67 -10.85
CA HIS A 47 -11.03 1.17 -9.65
C HIS A 47 -10.52 2.55 -9.21
N ASP A 48 -9.23 2.83 -9.42
CA ASP A 48 -8.60 4.10 -9.05
C ASP A 48 -8.75 5.16 -10.16
N LEU A 49 -8.97 4.73 -11.40
CA LEU A 49 -9.17 5.63 -12.52
C LEU A 49 -10.61 6.19 -12.60
N PHE A 50 -11.59 5.40 -12.16
CA PHE A 50 -13.01 5.73 -12.30
C PHE A 50 -13.70 6.19 -11.01
N VAL A 51 -12.94 6.47 -9.95
CA VAL A 51 -13.48 7.08 -8.73
C VAL A 51 -14.19 8.39 -9.04
N ASN A 52 -15.39 8.58 -8.48
CA ASN A 52 -16.27 9.73 -8.72
C ASN A 52 -16.77 9.90 -10.17
N THR A 53 -16.64 8.88 -11.01
CA THR A 53 -17.25 8.87 -12.34
C THR A 53 -18.57 8.10 -12.33
N LYS A 54 -19.39 8.25 -13.38
CA LYS A 54 -20.65 7.50 -13.54
C LYS A 54 -20.46 5.97 -13.56
N SER A 55 -19.23 5.49 -13.76
CA SER A 55 -18.87 4.06 -13.79
C SER A 55 -18.01 3.65 -12.60
N ASP A 56 -18.19 4.29 -11.43
CA ASP A 56 -17.45 3.96 -10.22
C ASP A 56 -17.67 2.49 -9.82
N LEU A 57 -16.57 1.73 -9.79
CA LEU A 57 -16.52 0.32 -9.42
C LEU A 57 -16.30 0.13 -7.91
N GLY A 58 -16.17 1.22 -7.15
CA GLY A 58 -15.88 1.22 -5.72
C GLY A 58 -14.41 0.93 -5.41
N PRO A 59 -14.05 0.88 -4.12
CA PRO A 59 -12.67 0.68 -3.66
C PRO A 59 -12.13 -0.67 -4.16
N CYS A 60 -10.86 -0.67 -4.59
CA CYS A 60 -10.25 -1.90 -5.06
C CYS A 60 -10.11 -2.90 -3.89
N PRO A 61 -10.52 -4.17 -4.05
CA PRO A 61 -10.37 -5.20 -3.02
C PRO A 61 -8.92 -5.70 -2.89
N ARG A 62 -8.01 -5.25 -3.77
CA ARG A 62 -6.61 -5.68 -3.85
C ARG A 62 -5.67 -4.57 -3.39
N ILE A 63 -4.51 -4.97 -2.91
CA ILE A 63 -3.47 -4.09 -2.36
C ILE A 63 -2.86 -3.24 -3.48
N HIS A 64 -2.87 -1.92 -3.27
CA HIS A 64 -2.21 -0.90 -4.10
C HIS A 64 -1.02 -0.32 -3.33
N ASP A 65 0.05 -1.09 -3.16
CA ASP A 65 1.26 -0.59 -2.50
C ASP A 65 2.27 -0.11 -3.54
N GLN A 66 2.65 1.16 -3.47
CA GLN A 66 3.62 1.77 -4.37
C GLN A 66 5.04 1.25 -4.11
N LYS A 67 5.35 0.83 -2.88
CA LYS A 67 6.66 0.25 -2.53
C LYS A 67 6.94 -1.06 -3.27
N LEU A 68 5.90 -1.79 -3.67
CA LEU A 68 6.03 -3.01 -4.48
C LEU A 68 6.44 -2.73 -5.94
N LYS A 69 6.26 -1.50 -6.43
CA LYS A 69 6.69 -1.11 -7.79
C LYS A 69 8.14 -0.63 -7.85
N GLU A 70 8.69 -0.16 -6.74
CA GLU A 70 10.01 0.51 -6.70
C GLU A 70 11.18 -0.45 -6.40
N ARG A 71 10.90 -1.74 -6.21
CA ARG A 71 11.91 -2.77 -5.93
C ARG A 71 12.45 -3.40 -7.21
#